data_AF-A0A939UPT6-F1
#
_entry.id   AF-A0A939UPT6-F1
#
_cell.length_a   1.000
_cell.length_b   1.000
_cell.length_c   1.000
_cell.angle_alpha   90.00
_cell.angle_beta   90.00
_cell.angle_gamma   90.00
#
_symmetry.space_group_name_H-M   'P 1'
#
loop_
_entity.id
_entity.type
_entity.pdbx_description
1 polymer ?
#
loop_
_entity_poly.entity_id
_entity_poly.type
_entity_poly.pdbx_seq_one_letter_code
_entity_poly.pdbx_strand_id
1 'polypeptide(L)'
;MKKLILCLALCLATVSLWAYGISFRPDIYYTQKEPLAVPAHTYEAWLRLPKDFRGRGGSIAGNYDMSSCSVVYEVHGEGHPRLYIEGKGHKQANITFKSINAATGKYLHMAITLDEEKHEAKCYINGRLAETLTEVPMYTETKPLSEFETVQPNIPLVIGGDKRFGNGAYFHGQLLSVAEFSTVRTEKEIRGDMYGLDPKDPGLLFYYDLRKAEGKDVIEDLAGNYPLYHEPNPYYIQPEDTWVEEKDVDNSPIAWSMAFLGDTQVLNDVYPDKFHLLMDGILAKKDLYNIKYVMGLGDITNRNLPREWELAKEQYDRLTGVIDWGVVIGNHDGSKEYNAAFGTPEYKASCDGFFEEGKIDNSYRFLTVGQNKYIIFTLEYGPRDEVMEWAGRLIDAHPECKAVITTHNYLFRDGTTMDEKDSYPPTICGGRPNNGDHMWDKFVRKHRTIQLVICGHDPFDMVVCRQEKGDAGNLVTALLIDPQSTDAVRKGVCLICFLGFSEDGKKAYVRYWSADQRKYFIKANQYEIDLE
;
A
#
# COMPACT_ATOMS: atom_id res chain seq x y z
N MET A 1 61.06 -22.99 30.12
CA MET A 1 60.12 -23.88 29.40
C MET A 1 58.96 -24.21 30.33
N LYS A 2 57.71 -24.12 29.84
CA LYS A 2 56.44 -24.29 30.58
C LYS A 2 56.06 -23.17 31.55
N LYS A 3 55.68 -22.01 31.02
CA LYS A 3 54.69 -21.06 31.58
C LYS A 3 54.55 -19.86 30.61
N LEU A 4 54.12 -20.13 29.37
CA LEU A 4 53.67 -19.08 28.44
C LEU A 4 52.83 -19.66 27.27
N ILE A 5 52.12 -20.77 27.52
CA ILE A 5 51.23 -21.39 26.53
C ILE A 5 49.97 -21.83 27.29
N LEU A 6 49.23 -20.86 27.84
CA LEU A 6 47.86 -21.06 28.30
C LEU A 6 47.07 -19.74 28.46
N CYS A 7 47.38 -18.74 27.63
CA CYS A 7 46.56 -17.52 27.48
C CYS A 7 46.19 -17.23 26.02
N LEU A 8 46.46 -18.16 25.09
CA LEU A 8 46.16 -17.99 23.65
C LEU A 8 45.03 -18.91 23.14
N ALA A 9 44.30 -19.60 24.02
CA ALA A 9 43.26 -20.56 23.62
C ALA A 9 41.86 -20.31 24.22
N LEU A 10 41.66 -19.20 24.95
CA LEU A 10 40.32 -18.75 25.39
C LEU A 10 40.11 -17.28 25.00
N CYS A 11 40.01 -17.03 23.70
CA CYS A 11 39.32 -15.86 23.15
C CYS A 11 38.74 -16.20 21.76
N LEU A 12 38.31 -17.46 21.59
CA LEU A 12 37.52 -17.93 20.45
C LEU A 12 36.06 -18.00 20.88
N ALA A 13 35.47 -16.83 21.10
CA ALA A 13 34.04 -16.57 21.04
C ALA A 13 33.82 -15.05 21.08
N THR A 14 33.04 -14.57 20.11
CA THR A 14 32.39 -13.25 20.01
C THR A 14 33.13 -12.10 19.30
N VAL A 15 32.48 -11.70 18.20
CA VAL A 15 32.51 -10.43 17.44
C VAL A 15 33.69 -10.17 16.51
N SER A 16 33.53 -10.62 15.26
CA SER A 16 34.17 -10.02 14.09
C SER A 16 33.62 -8.59 13.87
N LEU A 17 34.24 -7.59 14.49
CA LEU A 17 33.97 -6.17 14.20
C LEU A 17 34.71 -5.74 12.92
N TRP A 18 34.22 -6.19 11.76
CA TRP A 18 34.33 -5.41 10.54
C TRP A 18 33.05 -4.58 10.48
N ALA A 19 33.12 -3.29 10.82
CA ALA A 19 31.94 -2.42 10.77
C ALA A 19 31.53 -2.21 9.30
N TYR A 20 30.57 -2.99 8.83
CA TYR A 20 29.89 -2.76 7.57
C TYR A 20 28.80 -1.69 7.76
N GLY A 21 28.52 -0.89 6.73
CA GLY A 21 27.40 0.05 6.74
C GLY A 21 26.06 -0.68 6.77
N ILE A 22 25.01 0.04 7.16
CA ILE A 22 23.66 -0.52 7.24
C ILE A 22 23.09 -0.73 5.83
N SER A 23 22.45 -1.88 5.62
CA SER A 23 21.65 -2.18 4.43
C SER A 23 20.19 -1.87 4.72
N PHE A 24 19.49 -1.30 3.75
CA PHE A 24 18.07 -0.95 3.88
C PHE A 24 17.19 -1.97 3.16
N ARG A 25 15.93 -1.97 3.55
CA ARG A 25 14.85 -2.80 2.99
C ARG A 25 13.55 -1.97 3.06
N PRO A 26 12.46 -2.40 2.42
CA PRO A 26 11.19 -1.70 2.57
C PRO A 26 10.73 -1.59 4.05
N ASP A 27 11.12 -2.53 4.92
CA ASP A 27 10.89 -2.48 6.37
C ASP A 27 12.00 -1.82 7.19
N ILE A 28 13.22 -1.77 6.67
CA ILE A 28 14.35 -1.13 7.37
C ILE A 28 14.60 0.22 6.75
N TYR A 29 14.03 1.25 7.36
CA TYR A 29 14.38 2.65 7.16
C TYR A 29 14.26 3.43 8.46
N TYR A 30 14.79 4.65 8.41
CA TYR A 30 14.88 5.54 9.55
C TYR A 30 14.36 6.90 9.16
N THR A 31 13.43 7.47 9.92
CA THR A 31 12.84 8.77 9.61
C THR A 31 13.07 9.77 10.71
N GLN A 32 13.20 11.04 10.32
CA GLN A 32 13.12 12.16 11.25
C GLN A 32 11.68 12.31 11.76
N LYS A 33 11.49 12.99 12.89
CA LYS A 33 10.14 13.38 13.36
C LYS A 33 9.65 14.69 12.77
N GLU A 34 10.59 15.59 12.51
CA GLU A 34 10.32 16.92 12.00
C GLU A 34 11.01 17.10 10.64
N PRO A 35 10.40 17.83 9.69
CA PRO A 35 11.08 18.24 8.47
C PRO A 35 12.28 19.15 8.77
N LEU A 36 13.19 19.25 7.80
CA LEU A 36 14.27 20.23 7.87
C LEU A 36 13.70 21.65 7.95
N ALA A 37 14.24 22.46 8.85
CA ALA A 37 13.82 23.84 9.04
C ALA A 37 14.27 24.80 7.92
N VAL A 38 15.28 24.41 7.14
CA VAL A 38 15.82 25.18 6.01
C VAL A 38 16.26 24.23 4.88
N PRO A 39 16.36 24.69 3.63
CA PRO A 39 16.84 23.87 2.53
C PRO A 39 18.31 23.44 2.70
N ALA A 40 18.65 22.28 2.14
CA ALA A 40 20.02 21.81 2.02
C ALA A 40 20.63 22.20 0.66
N HIS A 41 21.90 22.59 0.69
CA HIS A 41 22.70 22.94 -0.48
C HIS A 41 23.84 21.96 -0.74
N THR A 42 24.22 21.15 0.26
CA THR A 42 25.18 20.06 0.09
C THR A 42 24.65 18.77 0.70
N TYR A 43 24.80 17.67 -0.03
CA TYR A 43 24.33 16.33 0.33
C TYR A 43 25.50 15.38 0.26
N GLU A 44 25.84 14.72 1.37
CA GLU A 44 26.98 13.81 1.45
C GLU A 44 26.59 12.44 1.98
N ALA A 45 27.15 11.38 1.39
CA ALA A 45 27.06 10.04 1.95
C ALA A 45 28.30 9.21 1.66
N TRP A 46 28.64 8.35 2.63
CA TRP A 46 29.49 7.20 2.38
C TRP A 46 28.60 6.00 2.04
N LEU A 47 28.67 5.55 0.79
CA LEU A 47 27.79 4.52 0.26
C LEU A 47 28.53 3.42 -0.47
N ARG A 48 27.90 2.26 -0.57
CA ARG A 48 28.34 1.15 -1.42
C ARG A 48 27.15 0.52 -2.11
N LEU A 49 27.14 0.56 -3.44
CA LEU A 49 26.18 -0.16 -4.26
C LEU A 49 26.88 -1.35 -4.96
N PRO A 50 26.25 -2.53 -5.08
CA PRO A 50 26.85 -3.70 -5.74
C PRO A 50 27.29 -3.39 -7.18
N LYS A 51 28.42 -3.94 -7.62
CA LYS A 51 28.98 -3.65 -8.96
C LYS A 51 28.05 -4.03 -10.11
N ASP A 52 27.34 -5.14 -9.93
CA ASP A 52 26.43 -5.69 -10.93
C ASP A 52 24.98 -5.24 -10.71
N PHE A 53 24.76 -4.23 -9.86
CA PHE A 53 23.43 -3.68 -9.63
C PHE A 53 22.82 -3.15 -10.93
N ARG A 54 21.51 -3.36 -11.10
CA ARG A 54 20.72 -2.93 -12.26
C ARG A 54 19.44 -2.26 -11.75
N GLY A 55 18.98 -1.25 -12.47
CA GLY A 55 17.83 -0.44 -12.07
C GLY A 55 18.21 0.77 -11.22
N ARG A 56 17.24 1.28 -10.46
CA ARG A 56 17.39 2.45 -9.58
C ARG A 56 18.09 2.04 -8.28
N GLY A 57 19.22 2.67 -7.95
CA GLY A 57 19.98 2.37 -6.72
C GLY A 57 19.22 2.67 -5.43
N GLY A 58 18.28 3.62 -5.49
CA GLY A 58 17.36 3.98 -4.40
C GLY A 58 17.76 5.26 -3.68
N SER A 59 16.85 5.73 -2.83
CA SER A 59 16.98 6.97 -2.07
C SER A 59 17.94 6.82 -0.88
N ILE A 60 18.95 7.68 -0.81
CA ILE A 60 19.88 7.77 0.33
C ILE A 60 19.21 8.59 1.44
N ALA A 61 18.61 9.72 1.07
CA ALA A 61 17.81 10.57 1.92
C ALA A 61 16.70 11.22 1.09
N GLY A 62 15.43 11.15 1.53
CA GLY A 62 14.36 11.85 0.83
C GLY A 62 13.01 11.87 1.56
N ASN A 63 12.13 12.77 1.13
CA ASN A 63 10.77 12.95 1.68
C ASN A 63 9.64 12.81 0.64
N TYR A 64 9.92 12.25 -0.54
CA TYR A 64 8.89 12.17 -1.58
C TYR A 64 7.74 11.24 -1.19
N ASP A 65 6.51 11.75 -1.16
CA ASP A 65 5.25 11.04 -0.87
C ASP A 65 4.16 11.31 -1.92
N MET A 66 4.54 11.83 -3.10
CA MET A 66 3.66 12.39 -4.13
C MET A 66 3.07 13.77 -3.81
N SER A 67 3.41 14.37 -2.66
CA SER A 67 3.16 15.80 -2.39
C SER A 67 4.29 16.69 -2.92
N SER A 68 3.98 17.99 -3.07
CA SER A 68 4.97 19.00 -3.45
C SER A 68 5.93 19.33 -2.30
N CYS A 69 7.06 19.97 -2.58
CA CYS A 69 8.12 20.28 -1.61
C CYS A 69 8.96 19.07 -1.21
N SER A 70 9.35 18.29 -2.21
CA SER A 70 10.14 17.06 -2.07
C SER A 70 11.58 17.26 -2.49
N VAL A 71 12.52 16.67 -1.74
CA VAL A 71 13.92 16.50 -2.10
C VAL A 71 14.28 15.02 -1.97
N VAL A 72 15.03 14.49 -2.94
CA VAL A 72 15.54 13.12 -2.90
C VAL A 72 16.98 13.10 -3.38
N TYR A 73 17.90 12.85 -2.43
CA TYR A 73 19.30 12.55 -2.70
C TYR A 73 19.46 11.04 -2.90
N GLU A 74 19.90 10.61 -4.09
CA GLU A 74 19.85 9.20 -4.45
C GLU A 74 20.90 8.74 -5.46
N VAL A 75 20.94 7.42 -5.65
CA VAL A 75 21.51 6.80 -6.85
C VAL A 75 20.36 6.34 -7.74
N HIS A 76 20.23 6.96 -8.91
CA HIS A 76 19.17 6.66 -9.86
C HIS A 76 19.52 5.47 -10.77
N GLY A 77 18.84 5.34 -11.92
CA GLY A 77 19.07 4.29 -12.90
C GLY A 77 20.54 4.21 -13.33
N GLU A 78 21.01 2.98 -13.56
CA GLU A 78 22.37 2.68 -14.06
C GLU A 78 23.51 3.14 -13.13
N GLY A 79 23.19 3.43 -11.87
CA GLY A 79 24.17 3.85 -10.87
C GLY A 79 24.49 5.35 -10.90
N HIS A 80 23.74 6.16 -11.63
CA HIS A 80 23.98 7.60 -11.72
C HIS A 80 23.53 8.35 -10.46
N PRO A 81 24.40 9.15 -9.82
CA PRO A 81 23.98 10.07 -8.75
C PRO A 81 22.90 11.02 -9.23
N ARG A 82 21.88 11.25 -8.40
CA ARG A 82 20.81 12.21 -8.69
C ARG A 82 20.41 12.99 -7.45
N LEU A 83 20.12 14.27 -7.67
CA LEU A 83 19.33 15.09 -6.76
C LEU A 83 18.01 15.43 -7.45
N TYR A 84 16.91 14.91 -6.93
CA TYR A 84 15.56 15.28 -7.35
C TYR A 84 15.01 16.36 -6.43
N ILE A 85 14.43 17.41 -7.01
CA ILE A 85 13.80 18.50 -6.26
C ILE A 85 12.42 18.75 -6.88
N GLU A 86 11.40 18.92 -6.05
CA GLU A 86 10.06 19.32 -6.46
C GLU A 86 9.55 20.46 -5.59
N GLY A 87 9.39 21.64 -6.19
CA GLY A 87 8.84 22.80 -5.51
C GLY A 87 7.30 22.83 -5.48
N LYS A 88 6.75 23.90 -4.90
CA LYS A 88 5.30 24.17 -4.93
C LYS A 88 4.76 24.17 -6.36
N GLY A 89 3.58 23.60 -6.55
CA GLY A 89 2.96 23.48 -7.88
C GLY A 89 3.63 22.45 -8.79
N HIS A 90 4.32 21.46 -8.22
CA HIS A 90 4.95 20.35 -8.94
C HIS A 90 6.03 20.76 -9.94
N LYS A 91 6.80 21.82 -9.63
CA LYS A 91 7.94 22.24 -10.43
C LYS A 91 9.14 21.34 -10.11
N GLN A 92 9.45 20.40 -11.01
CA GLN A 92 10.44 19.34 -10.78
C GLN A 92 11.79 19.63 -11.44
N ALA A 93 12.88 19.25 -10.77
CA ALA A 93 14.25 19.23 -11.30
C ALA A 93 14.86 17.84 -11.09
N ASN A 94 15.32 17.21 -12.17
CA ASN A 94 15.96 15.88 -12.15
C ASN A 94 17.47 15.99 -12.39
N ILE A 95 18.23 16.54 -11.42
CA ILE A 95 19.66 16.82 -11.57
C ILE A 95 20.45 15.50 -11.52
N THR A 96 20.78 14.93 -12.68
CA THR A 96 21.37 13.59 -12.80
C THR A 96 22.76 13.65 -13.42
N PHE A 97 23.77 13.15 -12.69
CA PHE A 97 25.18 13.17 -13.09
C PHE A 97 25.52 11.91 -13.88
N LYS A 98 25.30 11.95 -15.19
CA LYS A 98 25.36 10.77 -16.08
C LYS A 98 26.78 10.28 -16.37
N SER A 99 27.81 11.10 -16.13
CA SER A 99 29.20 10.68 -16.32
C SER A 99 29.70 9.74 -15.21
N ILE A 100 28.94 9.60 -14.12
CA ILE A 100 29.34 8.90 -12.91
C ILE A 100 28.53 7.62 -12.75
N ASN A 101 29.19 6.53 -12.36
CA ASN A 101 28.53 5.30 -11.94
C ASN A 101 28.97 4.91 -10.52
N ALA A 102 28.05 5.04 -9.56
CA ALA A 102 28.25 4.72 -8.15
C ALA A 102 28.18 3.20 -7.84
N ALA A 103 27.70 2.37 -8.77
CA ALA A 103 27.65 0.91 -8.67
C ALA A 103 29.05 0.29 -8.89
N THR A 104 30.00 0.60 -8.01
CA THR A 104 31.38 0.13 -8.11
C THR A 104 31.66 -1.17 -7.34
N GLY A 105 30.74 -1.57 -6.46
CA GLY A 105 30.93 -2.65 -5.49
C GLY A 105 31.84 -2.29 -4.32
N LYS A 106 32.37 -1.06 -4.26
CA LYS A 106 33.24 -0.54 -3.19
C LYS A 106 32.56 0.64 -2.49
N TYR A 107 32.99 0.93 -1.26
CA TYR A 107 32.61 2.17 -0.60
C TYR A 107 33.21 3.37 -1.32
N LEU A 108 32.39 4.39 -1.52
CA LEU A 108 32.79 5.69 -2.03
C LEU A 108 32.11 6.77 -1.19
N HIS A 109 32.80 7.90 -1.03
CA HIS A 109 32.19 9.13 -0.55
C HIS A 109 31.62 9.87 -1.75
N MET A 110 30.32 10.16 -1.71
CA MET A 110 29.62 10.92 -2.72
C MET A 110 29.14 12.21 -2.10
N ALA A 111 29.36 13.33 -2.79
CA ALA A 111 28.75 14.59 -2.42
C ALA A 111 28.09 15.24 -3.64
N ILE A 112 26.95 15.91 -3.44
CA ILE A 112 26.32 16.78 -4.42
C ILE A 112 26.17 18.16 -3.80
N THR A 113 26.56 19.21 -4.52
CA THR A 113 26.30 20.61 -4.13
C THR A 113 25.39 21.27 -5.15
N LEU A 114 24.46 22.12 -4.68
CA LEU A 114 23.63 22.99 -5.52
C LEU A 114 23.87 24.45 -5.13
N ASP A 115 24.53 25.18 -6.02
CA ASP A 115 24.86 26.60 -5.86
C ASP A 115 23.90 27.44 -6.69
N GLU A 116 22.92 28.05 -6.02
CA GLU A 116 21.89 28.88 -6.64
C GLU A 116 22.43 30.22 -7.12
N GLU A 117 23.49 30.75 -6.50
CA GLU A 117 24.11 32.02 -6.92
C GLU A 117 24.87 31.84 -8.24
N LYS A 118 25.55 30.69 -8.40
CA LYS A 118 26.27 30.35 -9.62
C LYS A 118 25.44 29.56 -10.63
N HIS A 119 24.24 29.14 -10.26
CA HIS A 119 23.36 28.29 -11.05
C HIS A 119 24.06 27.00 -11.54
N GLU A 120 24.80 26.35 -10.64
CA GLU A 120 25.52 25.11 -10.95
C GLU A 120 25.26 24.03 -9.90
N ALA A 121 25.23 22.78 -10.36
CA ALA A 121 25.23 21.60 -9.50
C ALA A 121 26.51 20.82 -9.74
N LYS A 122 27.17 20.36 -8.68
CA LYS A 122 28.42 19.59 -8.77
C LYS A 122 28.28 18.27 -8.05
N CYS A 123 28.84 17.22 -8.62
CA CYS A 123 29.00 15.94 -7.96
C CYS A 123 30.48 15.64 -7.73
N TYR A 124 30.79 15.19 -6.52
CA TYR A 124 32.12 14.83 -6.07
C TYR A 124 32.14 13.35 -5.71
N ILE A 125 33.22 12.66 -6.10
CA ILE A 125 33.47 11.27 -5.74
C ILE A 125 34.82 11.20 -5.05
N ASN A 126 34.83 10.70 -3.82
CA ASN A 126 35.99 10.60 -2.96
C ASN A 126 36.74 11.95 -2.87
N GLY A 127 35.98 13.02 -2.55
CA GLY A 127 36.53 14.36 -2.28
C GLY A 127 37.14 15.06 -3.48
N ARG A 128 36.81 14.62 -4.70
CA ARG A 128 37.26 15.23 -5.96
C ARG A 128 36.08 15.53 -6.84
N LEU A 129 36.09 16.71 -7.47
CA LEU A 129 35.06 17.09 -8.44
C LEU A 129 35.05 16.06 -9.59
N ALA A 130 33.88 15.49 -9.86
CA ALA A 130 33.69 14.51 -10.91
C ALA A 130 32.89 15.09 -12.09
N GLU A 131 31.83 15.84 -11.82
CA GLU A 131 30.98 16.44 -12.86
C GLU A 131 30.35 17.75 -12.36
N THR A 132 30.21 18.71 -13.28
CA THR A 132 29.48 19.97 -13.06
C THR A 132 28.37 20.07 -14.09
N LEU A 133 27.17 20.44 -13.65
CA LEU A 133 26.01 20.70 -14.50
C LEU A 133 25.56 22.16 -14.31
N THR A 134 25.17 22.81 -15.39
CA THR A 134 24.52 24.15 -15.38
C THR A 134 23.10 24.10 -15.94
N GLU A 135 22.67 22.91 -16.37
CA GLU A 135 21.38 22.65 -17.00
C GLU A 135 20.86 21.28 -16.60
N VAL A 136 19.53 21.11 -16.67
CA VAL A 136 18.80 19.91 -16.26
C VAL A 136 17.97 19.41 -17.44
N PRO A 137 18.20 18.19 -17.94
CA PRO A 137 17.35 17.59 -18.94
C PRO A 137 15.99 17.23 -18.34
N MET A 138 14.92 17.77 -18.92
CA MET A 138 13.52 17.46 -18.63
C MET A 138 12.97 16.51 -19.71
N TYR A 139 11.74 16.04 -19.54
CA TYR A 139 11.13 15.09 -20.48
C TYR A 139 10.99 15.64 -21.90
N THR A 140 10.75 16.95 -22.05
CA THR A 140 10.49 17.60 -23.34
C THR A 140 11.57 18.58 -23.79
N GLU A 141 12.42 19.05 -22.88
CA GLU A 141 13.43 20.08 -23.14
C GLU A 141 14.55 20.05 -22.10
N THR A 142 15.66 20.74 -22.34
CA THR A 142 16.69 20.99 -21.33
C THR A 142 16.52 22.40 -20.79
N LYS A 143 16.53 22.56 -19.46
CA LYS A 143 16.34 23.85 -18.79
C LYS A 143 17.60 24.29 -18.05
N PRO A 144 17.92 25.59 -17.99
CA PRO A 144 19.01 26.08 -17.17
C PRO A 144 18.72 25.87 -15.68
N LEU A 145 19.75 25.61 -14.89
CA LEU A 145 19.60 25.43 -13.44
C LEU A 145 19.05 26.69 -12.74
N SER A 146 19.20 27.87 -13.34
CA SER A 146 18.63 29.12 -12.85
C SER A 146 17.10 29.14 -12.77
N GLU A 147 16.42 28.20 -13.40
CA GLU A 147 14.97 28.04 -13.26
C GLU A 147 14.56 27.23 -12.01
N PHE A 148 15.51 26.65 -11.28
CA PHE A 148 15.22 25.78 -10.14
C PHE A 148 15.89 26.31 -8.88
N GLU A 149 15.21 26.10 -7.76
CA GLU A 149 15.64 26.52 -6.44
C GLU A 149 15.58 25.30 -5.52
N THR A 150 16.42 25.31 -4.48
CA THR A 150 16.33 24.42 -3.34
C THR A 150 14.98 24.56 -2.65
N VAL A 151 14.52 23.48 -2.03
CA VAL A 151 13.20 23.45 -1.39
C VAL A 151 13.36 22.97 0.03
N GLN A 152 12.65 23.63 0.94
CA GLN A 152 12.48 23.14 2.30
C GLN A 152 11.47 21.96 2.27
N PRO A 153 11.88 20.76 2.72
CA PRO A 153 10.97 19.63 2.86
C PRO A 153 9.74 20.00 3.70
N ASN A 154 8.55 19.67 3.23
CA ASN A 154 7.30 19.87 3.99
C ASN A 154 7.03 18.75 5.01
N ILE A 155 7.67 17.60 4.84
CA ILE A 155 7.54 16.43 5.70
C ILE A 155 8.93 15.86 6.04
N PRO A 156 9.05 15.06 7.11
CA PRO A 156 10.34 14.54 7.57
C PRO A 156 11.06 13.68 6.53
N LEU A 157 12.39 13.79 6.49
CA LEU A 157 13.21 12.92 5.62
C LEU A 157 13.19 11.48 6.12
N VAL A 158 13.39 10.57 5.19
CA VAL A 158 13.70 9.15 5.42
C VAL A 158 15.13 8.89 4.94
N ILE A 159 15.93 8.23 5.77
CA ILE A 159 17.26 7.76 5.43
C ILE A 159 17.18 6.30 4.95
N GLY A 160 17.80 6.06 3.79
CA GLY A 160 17.74 4.79 3.07
C GLY A 160 16.40 4.51 2.39
N GLY A 161 15.62 5.55 2.13
CA GLY A 161 14.28 5.47 1.55
C GLY A 161 13.66 6.84 1.30
N ASP A 162 12.36 6.85 1.02
CA ASP A 162 11.51 8.04 1.02
C ASP A 162 10.11 7.71 1.51
N LYS A 163 9.21 8.70 1.54
CA LYS A 163 7.86 8.58 2.10
C LYS A 163 6.85 7.99 1.11
N ARG A 164 7.29 7.43 -0.02
CA ARG A 164 6.39 6.67 -0.89
C ARG A 164 5.85 5.48 -0.15
N PHE A 165 4.61 5.14 -0.49
CA PHE A 165 3.94 3.99 0.06
C PHE A 165 4.84 2.74 0.06
N GLY A 166 4.95 2.09 1.21
CA GLY A 166 5.77 0.90 1.41
C GLY A 166 7.28 1.10 1.27
N ASN A 167 7.78 2.34 1.32
CA ASN A 167 9.18 2.68 1.04
C ASN A 167 9.68 2.08 -0.30
N GLY A 168 8.88 2.24 -1.35
CA GLY A 168 9.08 1.61 -2.67
C GLY A 168 10.37 2.00 -3.42
N ALA A 169 11.20 2.89 -2.87
CA ALA A 169 12.51 3.24 -3.42
C ALA A 169 13.63 3.29 -2.38
N TYR A 170 13.57 2.38 -1.41
CA TYR A 170 14.65 2.13 -0.46
C TYR A 170 16.02 1.97 -1.14
N PHE A 171 17.09 2.31 -0.42
CA PHE A 171 18.45 2.17 -0.92
C PHE A 171 18.89 0.69 -0.99
N HIS A 172 19.26 0.20 -2.17
CA HIS A 172 19.66 -1.18 -2.39
C HIS A 172 21.14 -1.47 -2.05
N GLY A 173 21.83 -0.51 -1.44
CA GLY A 173 23.24 -0.61 -1.03
C GLY A 173 23.43 -0.54 0.48
N GLN A 174 24.67 -0.26 0.87
CA GLN A 174 25.04 0.01 2.25
C GLN A 174 25.37 1.49 2.45
N LEU A 175 24.93 2.09 3.56
CA LEU A 175 25.35 3.44 3.98
C LEU A 175 26.20 3.36 5.24
N LEU A 176 27.35 4.05 5.26
CA LEU A 176 28.16 4.25 6.47
C LEU A 176 27.78 5.55 7.18
N SER A 177 27.42 6.58 6.41
CA SER A 177 27.01 7.86 6.96
C SER A 177 26.25 8.68 5.93
N VAL A 178 25.45 9.62 6.42
CA VAL A 178 24.76 10.65 5.63
C VAL A 178 24.86 11.98 6.37
N ALA A 179 25.14 13.06 5.65
CA ALA A 179 25.15 14.43 6.17
C ALA A 179 24.58 15.39 5.13
N GLU A 180 23.90 16.43 5.59
CA GLU A 180 23.44 17.53 4.74
C GLU A 180 23.79 18.88 5.36
N PHE A 181 24.05 19.87 4.51
CA PHE A 181 24.43 21.22 4.92
C PHE A 181 23.53 22.27 4.26
N SER A 182 23.21 23.33 5.00
CA SER A 182 22.54 24.53 4.49
C SER A 182 23.46 25.46 3.70
N THR A 183 24.71 25.07 3.48
CA THR A 183 25.72 25.85 2.76
C THR A 183 26.30 25.05 1.61
N VAL A 184 26.73 25.73 0.55
CA VAL A 184 27.50 25.12 -0.54
C VAL A 184 28.91 24.83 -0.04
N ARG A 185 29.24 23.56 0.20
CA ARG A 185 30.58 23.14 0.65
C ARG A 185 31.59 23.25 -0.48
N THR A 186 32.81 23.65 -0.16
CA THR A 186 33.94 23.68 -1.10
C THR A 186 34.53 22.29 -1.30
N GLU A 187 35.23 22.07 -2.42
CA GLU A 187 35.91 20.77 -2.66
C GLU A 187 36.90 20.42 -1.54
N LYS A 188 37.55 21.41 -0.93
CA LYS A 188 38.49 21.20 0.16
C LYS A 188 37.79 20.68 1.42
N GLU A 189 36.62 21.24 1.74
CA GLU A 189 35.79 20.82 2.86
C GLU A 189 35.26 19.40 2.64
N ILE A 190 34.63 19.14 1.48
CA ILE A 190 34.13 17.81 1.08
C ILE A 190 35.24 16.76 1.16
N ARG A 191 36.47 17.10 0.76
CA ARG A 191 37.63 16.21 0.88
C ARG A 191 38.07 15.99 2.33
N GLY A 192 37.91 16.99 3.19
CA GLY A 192 38.15 16.87 4.62
C GLY A 192 37.15 15.92 5.28
N ASP A 193 35.87 16.05 4.93
CA ASP A 193 34.75 15.29 5.51
C ASP A 193 34.90 13.78 5.34
N MET A 194 35.59 13.33 4.27
CA MET A 194 35.98 11.93 4.07
C MET A 194 36.77 11.32 5.24
N TYR A 195 37.58 12.12 5.93
CA TYR A 195 38.45 11.66 7.01
C TYR A 195 37.86 11.87 8.40
N GLY A 196 36.68 12.51 8.46
CA GLY A 196 35.97 12.84 9.69
C GLY A 196 35.31 14.21 9.55
N LEU A 197 33.99 14.23 9.65
CA LEU A 197 33.18 15.43 9.66
C LEU A 197 33.07 15.94 11.11
N ASP A 198 33.30 17.24 11.34
CA ASP A 198 33.11 17.87 12.65
C ASP A 198 31.61 18.14 12.86
N PRO A 199 30.96 17.56 13.88
CA PRO A 199 29.53 17.80 14.11
C PRO A 199 29.17 19.25 14.45
N LYS A 200 30.16 20.13 14.62
CA LYS A 200 29.98 21.58 14.83
C LYS A 200 30.27 22.42 13.60
N ASP A 201 30.48 21.80 12.44
CA ASP A 201 30.78 22.53 11.21
C ASP A 201 29.65 23.52 10.88
N PRO A 202 29.98 24.78 10.52
CA PRO A 202 28.98 25.77 10.16
C PRO A 202 28.09 25.27 9.03
N GLY A 203 26.78 25.45 9.19
CA GLY A 203 25.79 25.04 8.19
C GLY A 203 25.45 23.55 8.18
N LEU A 204 26.05 22.72 9.03
CA LEU A 204 25.66 21.31 9.15
C LEU A 204 24.23 21.19 9.69
N LEU A 205 23.34 20.54 8.93
CA LEU A 205 21.95 20.32 9.32
C LEU A 205 21.81 19.08 10.20
N PHE A 206 22.40 17.97 9.75
CA PHE A 206 22.48 16.71 10.49
C PHE A 206 23.71 15.91 10.03
N TYR A 207 24.16 14.99 10.87
CA TYR A 207 25.17 14.00 10.54
C TYR A 207 24.90 12.67 11.25
N TYR A 208 24.64 11.62 10.48
CA TYR A 208 24.40 10.27 10.99
C TYR A 208 25.60 9.35 10.75
N ASP A 209 26.11 8.73 11.81
CA ASP A 209 27.01 7.58 11.72
C ASP A 209 26.21 6.27 11.77
N LEU A 210 26.10 5.61 10.62
CA LEU A 210 25.24 4.45 10.42
C LEU A 210 25.98 3.11 10.62
N ARG A 211 27.28 3.11 10.91
CA ARG A 211 28.09 1.89 11.13
C ARG A 211 27.64 1.04 12.33
N LYS A 212 26.81 1.61 13.20
CA LYS A 212 26.24 0.96 14.40
C LYS A 212 24.73 1.15 14.48
N ALA A 213 24.08 1.42 13.35
CA ALA A 213 22.64 1.66 13.29
C ALA A 213 21.83 0.36 13.32
N GLU A 214 22.39 -0.76 12.82
CA GLU A 214 21.67 -2.02 12.69
C GLU A 214 21.08 -2.49 14.05
N GLY A 215 19.78 -2.78 14.04
CA GLY A 215 19.03 -3.23 15.22
C GLY A 215 18.73 -2.15 16.26
N LYS A 216 19.00 -0.88 15.98
CA LYS A 216 18.59 0.23 16.86
C LYS A 216 17.27 0.83 16.41
N ASP A 217 16.43 1.18 17.38
CA ASP A 217 15.19 1.93 17.14
C ASP A 217 15.43 3.44 16.99
N VAL A 218 16.54 3.95 17.53
CA VAL A 218 16.90 5.36 17.47
C VAL A 218 18.36 5.51 17.06
N ILE A 219 18.62 6.39 16.09
CA ILE A 219 19.96 6.81 15.67
C ILE A 219 20.13 8.27 16.06
N GLU A 220 21.20 8.54 16.80
CA GLU A 220 21.57 9.91 17.17
C GLU A 220 22.01 10.69 15.94
N ASP A 221 21.53 11.93 15.83
CA ASP A 221 22.14 12.95 14.99
C ASP A 221 23.34 13.53 15.73
N LEU A 222 24.55 13.38 15.18
CA LEU A 222 25.76 13.91 15.81
C LEU A 222 25.79 15.44 15.83
N ALA A 223 25.04 16.11 14.93
CA ALA A 223 24.84 17.56 14.96
C ALA A 223 23.80 17.99 16.03
N GLY A 224 23.00 17.05 16.52
CA GLY A 224 22.05 17.24 17.62
C GLY A 224 20.68 17.82 17.25
N ASN A 225 20.34 17.90 15.96
CA ASN A 225 19.13 18.59 15.50
C ASN A 225 17.98 17.63 15.15
N TYR A 226 18.27 16.49 14.52
CA TYR A 226 17.24 15.60 13.94
C TYR A 226 17.51 14.11 14.19
N PRO A 227 17.33 13.57 15.42
CA PRO A 227 17.45 12.13 15.64
C PRO A 227 16.54 11.32 14.73
N LEU A 228 17.02 10.15 14.28
CA LEU A 228 16.22 9.25 13.47
C LEU A 228 15.55 8.17 14.31
N TYR A 229 14.37 7.75 13.87
CA TYR A 229 13.57 6.69 14.47
C TYR A 229 13.32 5.61 13.44
N HIS A 230 13.47 4.36 13.86
CA HIS A 230 13.03 3.23 13.07
C HIS A 230 11.49 3.19 13.11
N GLU A 231 10.86 3.29 11.94
CA GLU A 231 9.43 3.07 11.80
C GLU A 231 9.21 1.71 11.12
N PRO A 232 8.56 0.74 11.78
CA PRO A 232 8.19 -0.50 11.10
C PRO A 232 7.21 -0.18 9.97
N ASN A 233 7.51 -0.64 8.76
CA ASN A 233 6.57 -0.56 7.65
C ASN A 233 5.46 -1.61 7.84
N PRO A 234 4.22 -1.22 8.21
CA PRO A 234 3.16 -2.18 8.47
C PRO A 234 2.73 -2.95 7.20
N TYR A 235 3.14 -2.46 6.02
CA TYR A 235 2.83 -3.07 4.72
C TYR A 235 3.97 -3.93 4.18
N TYR A 236 5.14 -3.97 4.83
CA TYR A 236 6.17 -4.90 4.42
C TYR A 236 5.84 -6.30 4.93
N ILE A 237 5.67 -7.21 3.97
CA ILE A 237 5.41 -8.61 4.25
C ILE A 237 6.73 -9.35 4.05
N GLN A 238 7.23 -9.97 5.13
CA GLN A 238 8.37 -10.88 5.02
C GLN A 238 8.03 -12.00 4.01
N PRO A 239 8.97 -12.44 3.16
CA PRO A 239 8.69 -13.49 2.18
C PRO A 239 8.04 -14.74 2.79
N GLU A 240 8.47 -15.15 3.98
CA GLU A 240 7.92 -16.27 4.74
C GLU A 240 6.47 -16.06 5.22
N ASP A 241 6.05 -14.80 5.40
CA ASP A 241 4.70 -14.45 5.83
C ASP A 241 3.73 -14.28 4.64
N THR A 242 4.20 -14.39 3.39
CA THR A 242 3.37 -14.20 2.19
C THR A 242 2.42 -15.37 1.96
N TRP A 243 2.87 -16.61 2.17
CA TRP A 243 2.08 -17.81 1.90
C TRP A 243 2.02 -18.68 3.16
N VAL A 244 0.90 -18.63 3.85
CA VAL A 244 0.70 -19.28 5.14
C VAL A 244 -0.04 -20.61 4.95
N GLU A 245 0.49 -21.67 5.53
CA GLU A 245 -0.15 -22.99 5.51
C GLU A 245 -1.38 -23.00 6.42
N GLU A 246 -2.37 -23.84 6.10
CA GLU A 246 -3.63 -23.92 6.87
C GLU A 246 -3.43 -24.24 8.35
N LYS A 247 -2.44 -25.08 8.67
CA LYS A 247 -2.07 -25.42 10.05
C LYS A 247 -1.50 -24.25 10.86
N ASP A 248 -1.00 -23.22 10.18
CA ASP A 248 -0.29 -22.08 10.78
C ASP A 248 -1.21 -20.84 10.89
N VAL A 249 -2.45 -20.96 10.41
CA VAL A 249 -3.53 -20.00 10.63
C VAL A 249 -4.23 -20.32 11.95
N ASP A 250 -4.65 -19.28 12.67
CA ASP A 250 -5.39 -19.46 13.92
C ASP A 250 -6.66 -20.32 13.71
N ASN A 251 -6.85 -21.30 14.60
CA ASN A 251 -7.94 -22.25 14.61
C ASN A 251 -9.20 -21.68 15.29
N SER A 252 -9.48 -20.38 15.07
CA SER A 252 -10.64 -19.72 15.66
C SER A 252 -11.93 -20.46 15.28
N PRO A 253 -12.92 -20.59 16.18
CA PRO A 253 -14.13 -21.36 15.93
C PRO A 253 -15.07 -20.59 14.99
N ILE A 254 -14.83 -20.70 13.68
CA ILE A 254 -15.73 -20.19 12.65
C ILE A 254 -16.99 -21.07 12.66
N ALA A 255 -18.13 -20.50 13.09
CA ALA A 255 -19.40 -21.20 13.11
C ALA A 255 -20.05 -21.24 11.72
N TRP A 256 -19.89 -20.17 10.95
CA TRP A 256 -20.34 -20.01 9.56
C TRP A 256 -19.60 -18.85 8.91
N SER A 257 -19.68 -18.71 7.58
CA SER A 257 -18.99 -17.63 6.88
C SER A 257 -19.74 -17.06 5.69
N MET A 258 -19.26 -15.91 5.23
CA MET A 258 -19.48 -15.39 3.89
C MET A 258 -18.16 -15.43 3.11
N ALA A 259 -18.24 -15.59 1.79
CA ALA A 259 -17.08 -15.50 0.90
C ALA A 259 -17.19 -14.27 0.00
N PHE A 260 -16.09 -13.53 -0.13
CA PHE A 260 -16.02 -12.30 -0.93
C PHE A 260 -14.98 -12.46 -2.04
N LEU A 261 -15.38 -12.05 -3.24
CA LEU A 261 -14.56 -11.99 -4.45
C LEU A 261 -14.40 -10.52 -4.84
N GLY A 262 -13.20 -9.97 -4.65
CA GLY A 262 -12.88 -8.61 -5.09
C GLY A 262 -12.46 -8.58 -6.56
N ASP A 263 -12.89 -7.54 -7.27
CA ASP A 263 -12.29 -7.03 -8.52
C ASP A 263 -11.68 -8.11 -9.43
N THR A 264 -12.56 -8.91 -10.02
CA THR A 264 -12.16 -10.09 -10.79
C THR A 264 -11.71 -9.77 -12.22
N GLN A 265 -11.68 -8.50 -12.62
CA GLN A 265 -11.49 -8.07 -14.00
C GLN A 265 -10.17 -8.55 -14.62
N VAL A 266 -9.08 -8.56 -13.84
CA VAL A 266 -7.78 -9.06 -14.31
C VAL A 266 -7.81 -10.58 -14.49
N LEU A 267 -8.43 -11.31 -13.57
CA LEU A 267 -8.62 -12.77 -13.73
C LEU A 267 -9.49 -13.08 -14.95
N ASN A 268 -10.53 -12.30 -15.19
CA ASN A 268 -11.45 -12.51 -16.32
C ASN A 268 -10.80 -12.23 -17.67
N ASP A 269 -10.05 -11.13 -17.79
CA ASP A 269 -9.44 -10.72 -19.06
C ASP A 269 -8.10 -11.40 -19.34
N VAL A 270 -7.19 -11.38 -18.36
CA VAL A 270 -5.77 -11.75 -18.54
C VAL A 270 -5.52 -13.21 -18.20
N TYR A 271 -6.23 -13.76 -17.22
CA TYR A 271 -6.07 -15.15 -16.76
C TYR A 271 -7.38 -15.95 -16.79
N PRO A 272 -8.17 -15.92 -17.89
CA PRO A 272 -9.50 -16.53 -17.94
C PRO A 272 -9.47 -18.02 -17.60
N ASP A 273 -8.40 -18.72 -17.98
CA ASP A 273 -8.16 -20.13 -17.70
C ASP A 273 -8.08 -20.44 -16.18
N LYS A 274 -7.90 -19.42 -15.33
CA LYS A 274 -7.83 -19.56 -13.86
C LYS A 274 -9.08 -19.08 -13.14
N PHE A 275 -9.98 -18.33 -13.77
CA PHE A 275 -11.15 -17.76 -13.09
C PHE A 275 -11.97 -18.82 -12.36
N HIS A 276 -12.14 -20.00 -12.99
CA HIS A 276 -12.87 -21.14 -12.42
C HIS A 276 -12.35 -21.60 -11.05
N LEU A 277 -11.07 -21.36 -10.74
CA LEU A 277 -10.46 -21.74 -9.46
C LEU A 277 -11.11 -21.03 -8.27
N LEU A 278 -11.64 -19.81 -8.44
CA LEU A 278 -12.38 -19.11 -7.39
C LEU A 278 -13.59 -19.94 -6.94
N MET A 279 -14.38 -20.41 -7.90
CA MET A 279 -15.58 -21.20 -7.62
C MET A 279 -15.23 -22.61 -7.14
N ASP A 280 -14.19 -23.24 -7.70
CA ASP A 280 -13.69 -24.53 -7.22
C ASP A 280 -13.27 -24.45 -5.74
N GLY A 281 -12.55 -23.37 -5.38
CA GLY A 281 -12.11 -23.10 -4.02
C GLY A 281 -13.27 -22.92 -3.05
N ILE A 282 -14.26 -22.09 -3.42
CA ILE A 282 -15.47 -21.87 -2.62
C ILE A 282 -16.23 -23.18 -2.44
N LEU A 283 -16.48 -23.94 -3.52
CA LEU A 283 -17.25 -25.18 -3.46
C LEU A 283 -16.52 -26.26 -2.64
N ALA A 284 -15.19 -26.36 -2.77
CA ALA A 284 -14.38 -27.30 -2.00
C ALA A 284 -14.32 -26.95 -0.50
N LYS A 285 -14.43 -25.67 -0.15
CA LYS A 285 -14.40 -25.19 1.26
C LYS A 285 -15.78 -24.91 1.85
N LYS A 286 -16.86 -25.02 1.07
CA LYS A 286 -18.25 -24.74 1.47
C LYS A 286 -18.63 -25.34 2.82
N ASP A 287 -18.40 -26.64 3.02
CA ASP A 287 -18.80 -27.32 4.25
C ASP A 287 -17.82 -27.05 5.41
N LEU A 288 -16.52 -26.95 5.10
CA LEU A 288 -15.47 -26.65 6.09
C LEU A 288 -15.67 -25.28 6.74
N TYR A 289 -15.98 -24.27 5.93
CA TYR A 289 -16.23 -22.90 6.38
C TYR A 289 -17.71 -22.62 6.66
N ASN A 290 -18.58 -23.59 6.39
CA ASN A 290 -20.03 -23.45 6.48
C ASN A 290 -20.51 -22.15 5.78
N ILE A 291 -20.10 -22.00 4.51
CA ILE A 291 -20.33 -20.80 3.69
C ILE A 291 -21.84 -20.65 3.43
N LYS A 292 -22.40 -19.51 3.83
CA LYS A 292 -23.83 -19.19 3.68
C LYS A 292 -24.14 -18.24 2.54
N TYR A 293 -23.17 -17.42 2.15
CA TYR A 293 -23.35 -16.43 1.12
C TYR A 293 -22.03 -16.14 0.39
N VAL A 294 -22.10 -15.91 -0.91
CA VAL A 294 -20.97 -15.47 -1.74
C VAL A 294 -21.27 -14.10 -2.32
N MET A 295 -20.35 -13.16 -2.26
CA MET A 295 -20.51 -11.82 -2.83
C MET A 295 -19.34 -11.45 -3.74
N GLY A 296 -19.65 -11.09 -4.99
CA GLY A 296 -18.72 -10.37 -5.87
C GLY A 296 -18.79 -8.86 -5.61
N LEU A 297 -17.65 -8.19 -5.51
CA LEU A 297 -17.57 -6.78 -5.09
C LEU A 297 -17.41 -5.79 -6.25
N GLY A 298 -17.75 -6.17 -7.47
CA GLY A 298 -17.65 -5.31 -8.65
C GLY A 298 -16.43 -5.58 -9.51
N ASP A 299 -16.30 -4.77 -10.55
CA ASP A 299 -15.36 -4.91 -11.66
C ASP A 299 -15.18 -6.38 -12.08
N ILE A 300 -16.30 -6.92 -12.56
CA ILE A 300 -16.40 -8.31 -13.00
C ILE A 300 -15.64 -8.48 -14.33
N THR A 301 -15.69 -7.45 -15.16
CA THR A 301 -15.06 -7.38 -16.47
C THR A 301 -14.01 -6.29 -16.51
N ASN A 302 -12.99 -6.43 -17.35
CA ASN A 302 -11.95 -5.40 -17.52
C ASN A 302 -12.33 -4.41 -18.62
N ARG A 303 -12.98 -4.92 -19.67
CA ARG A 303 -13.28 -4.15 -20.89
C ARG A 303 -14.74 -4.23 -21.31
N ASN A 304 -15.63 -4.72 -20.46
CA ASN A 304 -17.06 -4.89 -20.74
C ASN A 304 -17.33 -5.69 -22.03
N LEU A 305 -16.53 -6.73 -22.34
CA LEU A 305 -16.67 -7.49 -23.58
C LEU A 305 -17.55 -8.75 -23.37
N PRO A 306 -18.27 -9.23 -24.40
CA PRO A 306 -19.17 -10.38 -24.30
C PRO A 306 -18.54 -11.63 -23.67
N ARG A 307 -17.31 -12.01 -24.06
CA ARG A 307 -16.62 -13.20 -23.52
C ARG A 307 -16.36 -13.11 -22.00
N GLU A 308 -16.17 -11.90 -21.46
CA GLU A 308 -15.94 -11.71 -20.02
C GLU A 308 -17.23 -11.93 -19.24
N TRP A 309 -18.35 -11.44 -19.78
CA TRP A 309 -19.68 -11.69 -19.22
C TRP A 309 -20.09 -13.14 -19.33
N GLU A 310 -19.82 -13.80 -20.46
CA GLU A 310 -20.08 -15.23 -20.65
C GLU A 310 -19.30 -16.08 -19.63
N LEU A 311 -17.99 -15.82 -19.47
CA LEU A 311 -17.17 -16.53 -18.50
C LEU A 311 -17.62 -16.26 -17.06
N ALA A 312 -17.81 -15.00 -16.68
CA ALA A 312 -18.26 -14.65 -15.33
C ALA A 312 -19.62 -15.30 -15.02
N LYS A 313 -20.57 -15.21 -15.96
CA LYS A 313 -21.88 -15.86 -15.84
C LYS A 313 -21.74 -17.36 -15.63
N GLU A 314 -20.97 -18.04 -16.47
CA GLU A 314 -20.72 -19.48 -16.36
C GLU A 314 -20.23 -19.85 -14.96
N GLN A 315 -19.33 -19.07 -14.38
CA GLN A 315 -18.76 -19.37 -13.08
C GLN A 315 -19.72 -19.09 -11.92
N TYR A 316 -20.42 -17.95 -11.90
CA TYR A 316 -21.41 -17.67 -10.85
C TYR A 316 -22.63 -18.60 -10.91
N ASP A 317 -23.05 -19.04 -12.10
CA ASP A 317 -24.15 -20.00 -12.26
C ASP A 317 -23.87 -21.34 -11.54
N ARG A 318 -22.60 -21.68 -11.28
CA ARG A 318 -22.19 -22.88 -10.53
C ARG A 318 -22.59 -22.83 -9.05
N LEU A 319 -22.86 -21.64 -8.50
CA LEU A 319 -23.33 -21.46 -7.12
C LEU A 319 -24.84 -21.65 -7.01
N THR A 320 -25.58 -21.46 -8.10
CA THR A 320 -27.04 -21.53 -8.12
C THR A 320 -27.55 -22.89 -7.64
N GLY A 321 -28.47 -22.86 -6.66
CA GLY A 321 -29.00 -24.06 -6.01
C GLY A 321 -28.03 -24.73 -5.03
N VAL A 322 -26.84 -24.17 -4.83
CA VAL A 322 -25.80 -24.70 -3.92
C VAL A 322 -25.48 -23.74 -2.78
N ILE A 323 -25.22 -22.46 -3.08
CA ILE A 323 -24.98 -21.38 -2.11
C ILE A 323 -25.66 -20.12 -2.66
N ASP A 324 -26.36 -19.37 -1.80
CA ASP A 324 -26.89 -18.07 -2.19
C ASP A 324 -25.73 -17.11 -2.52
N TRP A 325 -25.93 -16.28 -3.54
CA TRP A 325 -24.90 -15.36 -3.99
C TRP A 325 -25.46 -14.02 -4.46
N GLY A 326 -24.58 -13.02 -4.40
CA GLY A 326 -24.78 -11.66 -4.84
C GLY A 326 -23.58 -11.21 -5.67
N VAL A 327 -23.77 -10.18 -6.49
CA VAL A 327 -22.66 -9.54 -7.20
C VAL A 327 -22.98 -8.06 -7.33
N VAL A 328 -22.01 -7.22 -7.02
CA VAL A 328 -22.08 -5.77 -7.19
C VAL A 328 -21.56 -5.41 -8.59
N ILE A 329 -22.06 -4.32 -9.17
CA ILE A 329 -21.54 -3.73 -10.40
C ILE A 329 -20.38 -2.77 -10.10
N GLY A 330 -19.27 -2.85 -10.85
CA GLY A 330 -18.18 -1.87 -10.76
C GLY A 330 -18.15 -0.83 -11.88
N ASN A 331 -17.11 0.00 -11.90
CA ASN A 331 -16.96 1.05 -12.91
C ASN A 331 -16.47 0.54 -14.28
N HIS A 332 -15.88 -0.66 -14.34
CA HIS A 332 -15.53 -1.32 -15.61
C HIS A 332 -16.73 -2.03 -16.26
N ASP A 333 -17.82 -2.21 -15.51
CA ASP A 333 -18.96 -3.02 -15.92
C ASP A 333 -20.07 -2.17 -16.55
N GLY A 334 -20.52 -2.54 -17.75
CA GLY A 334 -21.69 -1.92 -18.36
C GLY A 334 -22.98 -2.36 -17.68
N SER A 335 -23.76 -1.43 -17.12
CA SER A 335 -25.01 -1.76 -16.41
C SER A 335 -26.01 -2.55 -17.27
N LYS A 336 -26.08 -2.29 -18.58
CA LYS A 336 -26.93 -3.07 -19.48
C LYS A 336 -26.47 -4.53 -19.59
N GLU A 337 -25.18 -4.74 -19.80
CA GLU A 337 -24.58 -6.07 -19.94
C GLU A 337 -24.65 -6.84 -18.61
N TYR A 338 -24.35 -6.17 -17.49
CA TYR A 338 -24.49 -6.68 -16.14
C TYR A 338 -25.90 -7.21 -15.85
N ASN A 339 -26.93 -6.38 -16.09
CA ASN A 339 -28.32 -6.80 -15.91
C ASN A 339 -28.73 -7.94 -16.86
N ALA A 340 -28.18 -7.99 -18.08
CA ALA A 340 -28.45 -9.06 -19.02
C ALA A 340 -27.79 -10.40 -18.60
N ALA A 341 -26.57 -10.35 -18.05
CA ALA A 341 -25.82 -11.53 -17.63
C ALA A 341 -26.37 -12.14 -16.33
N PHE A 342 -26.64 -11.30 -15.33
CA PHE A 342 -26.98 -11.76 -13.98
C PHE A 342 -28.43 -11.52 -13.57
N GLY A 343 -29.22 -10.76 -14.33
CA GLY A 343 -30.65 -10.54 -14.07
C GLY A 343 -31.55 -11.74 -14.36
N THR A 344 -31.02 -12.96 -14.21
CA THR A 344 -31.72 -14.23 -14.47
C THR A 344 -32.81 -14.50 -13.43
N PRO A 345 -33.80 -15.34 -13.74
CA PRO A 345 -34.80 -15.79 -12.76
C PRO A 345 -34.16 -16.42 -11.51
N GLU A 346 -33.07 -17.16 -11.67
CA GLU A 346 -32.38 -17.84 -10.59
C GLU A 346 -31.74 -16.85 -9.60
N TYR A 347 -31.02 -15.84 -10.11
CA TYR A 347 -30.49 -14.77 -9.27
C TYR A 347 -31.61 -13.95 -8.61
N LYS A 348 -32.68 -13.67 -9.36
CA LYS A 348 -33.82 -12.95 -8.80
C LYS A 348 -34.49 -13.71 -7.66
N ALA A 349 -34.48 -15.04 -7.71
CA ALA A 349 -34.98 -15.90 -6.63
C ALA A 349 -34.06 -15.96 -5.41
N SER A 350 -32.77 -15.63 -5.54
CA SER A 350 -31.83 -15.49 -4.41
C SER A 350 -31.87 -14.11 -3.75
N CYS A 351 -32.72 -13.19 -4.22
CA CYS A 351 -32.98 -11.89 -3.63
C CYS A 351 -34.40 -11.81 -3.05
N ASP A 352 -34.60 -10.98 -2.03
CA ASP A 352 -35.93 -10.72 -1.44
C ASP A 352 -36.57 -9.43 -1.97
N GLY A 353 -35.78 -8.55 -2.57
CA GLY A 353 -36.31 -7.37 -3.26
C GLY A 353 -35.26 -6.55 -3.98
N PHE A 354 -35.77 -5.60 -4.78
CA PHE A 354 -35.01 -4.71 -5.65
C PHE A 354 -35.50 -3.28 -5.46
N PHE A 355 -34.62 -2.30 -5.67
CA PHE A 355 -35.03 -0.89 -5.68
C PHE A 355 -35.83 -0.53 -6.93
N GLU A 356 -35.30 -0.90 -8.11
CA GLU A 356 -35.90 -0.62 -9.41
C GLU A 356 -36.41 -1.92 -10.06
N GLU A 357 -37.64 -1.91 -10.56
CA GLU A 357 -38.20 -3.07 -11.26
C GLU A 357 -37.38 -3.42 -12.51
N GLY A 358 -37.03 -4.70 -12.64
CA GLY A 358 -36.27 -5.22 -13.77
C GLY A 358 -34.76 -4.97 -13.72
N LYS A 359 -34.27 -4.24 -12.71
CA LYS A 359 -32.84 -3.99 -12.49
C LYS A 359 -32.32 -4.68 -11.23
N ILE A 360 -31.11 -5.20 -11.32
CA ILE A 360 -30.43 -5.89 -10.22
C ILE A 360 -29.28 -5.07 -9.62
N ASP A 361 -29.05 -3.84 -10.09
CA ASP A 361 -28.00 -2.92 -9.61
C ASP A 361 -28.14 -2.64 -8.10
N ASN A 362 -29.37 -2.70 -7.58
CA ASN A 362 -29.66 -2.48 -6.16
C ASN A 362 -30.68 -3.52 -5.66
N SER A 363 -30.25 -4.43 -4.79
CA SER A 363 -31.07 -5.50 -4.23
C SER A 363 -30.76 -5.78 -2.76
N TYR A 364 -31.59 -6.58 -2.11
CA TYR A 364 -31.30 -7.10 -0.77
C TYR A 364 -31.72 -8.55 -0.61
N ARG A 365 -31.11 -9.23 0.37
CA ARG A 365 -31.40 -10.61 0.79
C ARG A 365 -31.42 -10.70 2.30
N PHE A 366 -32.42 -11.36 2.85
CA PHE A 366 -32.43 -11.80 4.23
C PHE A 366 -31.66 -13.10 4.39
N LEU A 367 -30.86 -13.19 5.44
CA LEU A 367 -30.14 -14.40 5.81
C LEU A 367 -30.32 -14.65 7.31
N THR A 368 -30.70 -15.87 7.66
CA THR A 368 -30.78 -16.29 9.08
C THR A 368 -29.83 -17.46 9.31
N VAL A 369 -28.91 -17.31 10.27
CA VAL A 369 -27.97 -18.36 10.67
C VAL A 369 -27.99 -18.49 12.19
N GLY A 370 -28.52 -19.61 12.67
CA GLY A 370 -28.76 -19.78 14.11
C GLY A 370 -29.71 -18.70 14.64
N GLN A 371 -29.22 -17.89 15.59
CA GLN A 371 -29.98 -16.77 16.16
C GLN A 371 -29.71 -15.43 15.45
N ASN A 372 -28.72 -15.37 14.56
CA ASN A 372 -28.35 -14.14 13.86
C ASN A 372 -29.22 -13.95 12.62
N LYS A 373 -29.79 -12.76 12.48
CA LYS A 373 -30.55 -12.33 11.31
C LYS A 373 -29.80 -11.20 10.63
N TYR A 374 -29.68 -11.28 9.31
CA TYR A 374 -29.03 -10.29 8.49
C TYR A 374 -29.95 -9.79 7.39
N ILE A 375 -29.79 -8.52 7.03
CA ILE A 375 -30.22 -7.96 5.76
C ILE A 375 -28.96 -7.55 5.00
N ILE A 376 -28.70 -8.22 3.88
CA ILE A 376 -27.50 -8.01 3.06
C ILE A 376 -27.94 -7.20 1.85
N PHE A 377 -27.32 -6.05 1.65
CA PHE A 377 -27.58 -5.17 0.52
C PHE A 377 -26.48 -5.30 -0.53
N THR A 378 -26.89 -5.44 -1.78
CA THR A 378 -26.07 -5.21 -2.97
C THR A 378 -26.45 -3.84 -3.49
N LEU A 379 -25.54 -2.87 -3.38
CA LEU A 379 -25.76 -1.51 -3.86
C LEU A 379 -24.81 -1.22 -5.02
N GLU A 380 -25.27 -0.40 -5.96
CA GLU A 380 -24.54 0.03 -7.15
C GLU A 380 -23.17 0.68 -6.83
N TYR A 381 -22.34 0.89 -7.86
CA TYR A 381 -20.95 1.38 -7.73
C TYR A 381 -20.80 2.58 -6.78
N GLY A 382 -21.64 3.61 -6.96
CA GLY A 382 -21.75 4.75 -6.07
C GLY A 382 -23.23 5.03 -5.82
N PRO A 383 -23.81 4.51 -4.73
CA PRO A 383 -25.26 4.55 -4.51
C PRO A 383 -25.83 5.97 -4.53
N ARG A 384 -26.89 6.17 -5.30
CA ARG A 384 -27.61 7.46 -5.32
C ARG A 384 -28.34 7.71 -4.01
N ASP A 385 -28.68 8.97 -3.75
CA ASP A 385 -29.38 9.38 -2.53
C ASP A 385 -30.71 8.60 -2.36
N GLU A 386 -31.50 8.42 -3.42
CA GLU A 386 -32.76 7.69 -3.36
C GLU A 386 -32.60 6.19 -3.05
N VAL A 387 -31.47 5.59 -3.44
CA VAL A 387 -31.12 4.20 -3.15
C VAL A 387 -30.78 4.06 -1.67
N MET A 388 -29.94 4.96 -1.14
CA MET A 388 -29.60 4.97 0.28
C MET A 388 -30.82 5.22 1.17
N GLU A 389 -31.71 6.13 0.77
CA GLU A 389 -32.98 6.36 1.47
C GLU A 389 -33.88 5.11 1.46
N TRP A 390 -33.93 4.38 0.34
CA TRP A 390 -34.67 3.12 0.24
C TRP A 390 -34.08 2.02 1.15
N ALA A 391 -32.76 1.83 1.11
CA ALA A 391 -32.08 0.88 1.97
C ALA A 391 -32.28 1.24 3.46
N GLY A 392 -32.18 2.53 3.80
CA GLY A 392 -32.42 3.02 5.16
C GLY A 392 -33.82 2.71 5.67
N ARG A 393 -34.86 2.90 4.84
CA ARG A 393 -36.24 2.53 5.23
C ARG A 393 -36.41 1.04 5.48
N LEU A 394 -35.75 0.18 4.70
CA LEU A 394 -35.76 -1.26 4.92
C LEU A 394 -35.03 -1.64 6.22
N ILE A 395 -33.88 -1.02 6.49
CA ILE A 395 -33.14 -1.25 7.74
C ILE A 395 -34.00 -0.85 8.95
N ASP A 396 -34.65 0.32 8.89
CA ASP A 396 -35.50 0.81 9.98
C ASP A 396 -36.75 -0.06 10.19
N ALA A 397 -37.25 -0.69 9.12
CA ALA A 397 -38.37 -1.63 9.18
C ALA A 397 -37.99 -3.01 9.75
N HIS A 398 -36.70 -3.35 9.79
CA HIS A 398 -36.15 -4.63 10.24
C HIS A 398 -35.09 -4.47 11.34
N PRO A 399 -35.44 -3.87 12.49
CA PRO A 399 -34.48 -3.56 13.56
C PRO A 399 -33.88 -4.78 14.24
N GLU A 400 -34.43 -5.98 14.01
CA GLU A 400 -33.90 -7.26 14.48
C GLU A 400 -32.75 -7.81 13.62
N CYS A 401 -32.54 -7.25 12.42
CA CYS A 401 -31.50 -7.67 11.49
C CYS A 401 -30.25 -6.82 11.64
N LYS A 402 -29.08 -7.46 11.62
CA LYS A 402 -27.78 -6.81 11.39
C LYS A 402 -27.66 -6.49 9.89
N ALA A 403 -27.43 -5.25 9.54
CA ALA A 403 -27.30 -4.83 8.14
C ALA A 403 -25.85 -4.95 7.66
N VAL A 404 -25.69 -5.57 6.49
CA VAL A 404 -24.44 -5.69 5.74
C VAL A 404 -24.60 -4.95 4.43
N ILE A 405 -23.77 -3.93 4.21
CA ILE A 405 -23.76 -3.15 2.98
C ILE A 405 -22.62 -3.65 2.10
N THR A 406 -22.92 -3.99 0.85
CA THR A 406 -21.90 -4.28 -0.15
C THR A 406 -22.06 -3.30 -1.31
N THR A 407 -20.97 -2.68 -1.71
CA THR A 407 -20.90 -1.70 -2.80
C THR A 407 -19.49 -1.77 -3.38
N HIS A 408 -19.28 -1.28 -4.60
CA HIS A 408 -17.96 -1.35 -5.21
C HIS A 408 -17.02 -0.29 -4.61
N ASN A 409 -17.53 0.91 -4.29
CA ASN A 409 -16.73 2.01 -3.75
C ASN A 409 -17.08 2.37 -2.30
N TYR A 410 -16.11 2.34 -1.38
CA TYR A 410 -16.31 2.88 -0.03
C TYR A 410 -15.01 3.31 0.68
N LEU A 411 -14.02 2.43 0.80
CA LEU A 411 -12.72 2.75 1.41
C LEU A 411 -11.63 3.00 0.36
N PHE A 412 -10.58 3.70 0.77
CA PHE A 412 -9.29 3.77 0.09
C PHE A 412 -8.25 2.89 0.83
N ARG A 413 -7.17 2.47 0.16
CA ARG A 413 -6.15 1.53 0.68
C ARG A 413 -5.44 1.97 1.97
N ASP A 414 -5.48 3.26 2.29
CA ASP A 414 -4.92 3.82 3.53
C ASP A 414 -5.88 3.71 4.73
N GLY A 415 -7.10 3.20 4.50
CA GLY A 415 -8.13 3.02 5.52
C GLY A 415 -9.04 4.24 5.72
N THR A 416 -8.91 5.31 4.92
CA THR A 416 -9.92 6.36 4.88
C THR A 416 -11.14 5.93 4.08
N THR A 417 -12.28 6.56 4.35
CA THR A 417 -13.38 6.57 3.40
C THR A 417 -12.95 7.33 2.15
N MET A 418 -13.41 6.88 0.98
CA MET A 418 -13.00 7.50 -0.28
C MET A 418 -13.62 8.90 -0.43
N ASP A 419 -12.78 9.88 -0.76
CA ASP A 419 -13.17 11.28 -0.98
C ASP A 419 -12.99 11.72 -2.46
N GLU A 420 -13.27 12.99 -2.76
CA GLU A 420 -13.21 13.55 -4.12
C GLU A 420 -11.77 13.73 -4.67
N LYS A 421 -10.75 13.67 -3.81
CA LYS A 421 -9.33 13.83 -4.16
C LYS A 421 -8.67 12.50 -4.51
N ASP A 422 -9.29 11.40 -4.11
CA ASP A 422 -8.81 10.06 -4.42
C ASP A 422 -8.93 9.75 -5.92
N SER A 423 -8.31 8.65 -6.34
CA SER A 423 -8.34 8.25 -7.74
C SER A 423 -9.68 7.61 -8.10
N TYR A 424 -10.29 8.09 -9.19
CA TYR A 424 -11.52 7.55 -9.78
C TYR A 424 -12.78 7.51 -8.89
N PRO A 425 -13.09 8.53 -8.05
CA PRO A 425 -14.27 8.46 -7.19
C PRO A 425 -15.56 8.40 -8.02
N PRO A 426 -16.63 7.74 -7.55
CA PRO A 426 -17.87 7.56 -8.32
C PRO A 426 -18.46 8.86 -8.84
N THR A 427 -18.27 9.96 -8.11
CA THR A 427 -18.76 11.32 -8.36
C THR A 427 -18.33 11.90 -9.71
N ILE A 428 -17.28 11.37 -10.34
CA ILE A 428 -16.88 11.73 -11.72
C ILE A 428 -17.83 11.15 -12.77
N CYS A 429 -18.55 10.08 -12.43
CA CYS A 429 -19.60 9.51 -13.25
C CYS A 429 -20.87 10.35 -13.02
N GLY A 430 -21.40 10.97 -14.08
CA GLY A 430 -22.62 11.77 -13.97
C GLY A 430 -23.79 11.01 -13.32
N GLY A 431 -24.76 11.72 -12.75
CA GLY A 431 -25.91 11.10 -12.06
C GLY A 431 -25.94 11.30 -10.54
N ARG A 432 -25.02 12.10 -9.98
CA ARG A 432 -24.86 12.36 -8.54
C ARG A 432 -24.66 11.10 -7.67
N PRO A 433 -23.77 10.16 -8.06
CA PRO A 433 -23.43 9.02 -7.22
C PRO A 433 -22.66 9.48 -5.97
N ASN A 434 -22.74 8.70 -4.88
CA ASN A 434 -22.06 8.98 -3.63
C ASN A 434 -20.78 8.12 -3.49
N ASN A 435 -19.71 8.73 -3.00
CA ASN A 435 -18.48 8.04 -2.59
C ASN A 435 -18.59 7.58 -1.12
N GLY A 436 -17.51 6.99 -0.61
CA GLY A 436 -17.42 6.53 0.79
C GLY A 436 -17.76 7.59 1.83
N ASP A 437 -17.21 8.81 1.71
CA ASP A 437 -17.49 9.93 2.62
C ASP A 437 -18.98 10.29 2.62
N HIS A 438 -19.57 10.44 1.44
CA HIS A 438 -20.99 10.75 1.30
C HIS A 438 -21.88 9.64 1.89
N MET A 439 -21.54 8.37 1.64
CA MET A 439 -22.27 7.22 2.19
C MET A 439 -22.16 7.17 3.71
N TRP A 440 -20.97 7.40 4.27
CA TRP A 440 -20.77 7.49 5.73
C TRP A 440 -21.68 8.54 6.34
N ASP A 441 -21.66 9.75 5.78
CA ASP A 441 -22.37 10.89 6.36
C ASP A 441 -23.88 10.84 6.24
N LYS A 442 -24.38 10.42 5.07
CA LYS A 442 -25.80 10.45 4.74
C LYS A 442 -26.54 9.19 5.21
N PHE A 443 -25.85 8.05 5.29
CA PHE A 443 -26.50 6.74 5.42
C PHE A 443 -25.87 5.88 6.52
N VAL A 444 -24.62 5.45 6.37
CA VAL A 444 -24.04 4.36 7.19
C VAL A 444 -24.05 4.72 8.68
N ARG A 445 -23.56 5.89 9.07
CA ARG A 445 -23.51 6.27 10.49
C ARG A 445 -24.88 6.55 11.11
N LYS A 446 -25.94 6.65 10.31
CA LYS A 446 -27.30 6.98 10.75
C LYS A 446 -28.10 5.76 11.22
N HIS A 447 -27.74 4.56 10.78
CA HIS A 447 -28.51 3.36 11.09
C HIS A 447 -27.78 2.46 12.09
N ARG A 448 -28.39 2.29 13.27
CA ARG A 448 -27.81 1.58 14.42
C ARG A 448 -27.47 0.11 14.18
N THR A 449 -28.09 -0.53 13.20
CA THR A 449 -27.93 -1.96 12.92
C THR A 449 -26.99 -2.24 11.77
N ILE A 450 -26.48 -1.21 11.06
CA ILE A 450 -25.38 -1.41 10.11
C ILE A 450 -24.14 -1.81 10.91
N GLN A 451 -23.64 -3.01 10.61
CA GLN A 451 -22.47 -3.59 11.27
C GLN A 451 -21.29 -3.70 10.30
N LEU A 452 -21.58 -4.00 9.01
CA LEU A 452 -20.56 -4.24 7.99
C LEU A 452 -20.79 -3.36 6.75
N VAL A 453 -19.71 -2.80 6.21
CA VAL A 453 -19.64 -2.25 4.84
C VAL A 453 -18.47 -2.92 4.13
N ILE A 454 -18.70 -3.52 2.96
CA ILE A 454 -17.66 -4.31 2.27
C ILE A 454 -17.55 -3.85 0.82
N CYS A 455 -16.34 -3.51 0.37
CA CYS A 455 -16.08 -2.91 -0.93
C CYS A 455 -14.81 -3.42 -1.63
N GLY A 456 -14.68 -3.05 -2.90
CA GLY A 456 -13.53 -3.29 -3.77
C GLY A 456 -12.95 -1.96 -4.31
N HIS A 457 -12.68 -1.89 -5.61
CA HIS A 457 -12.33 -0.69 -6.39
C HIS A 457 -10.92 -0.10 -6.19
N ASP A 458 -10.37 -0.08 -4.97
CA ASP A 458 -9.00 0.40 -4.72
C ASP A 458 -8.01 -0.75 -4.46
N PRO A 459 -7.15 -1.10 -5.44
CA PRO A 459 -6.45 -2.38 -5.42
C PRO A 459 -5.30 -2.44 -4.44
N PHE A 460 -5.33 -3.46 -3.57
CA PHE A 460 -4.37 -3.62 -2.50
C PHE A 460 -4.18 -5.07 -2.04
N ASP A 461 -2.94 -5.45 -1.71
CA ASP A 461 -2.60 -6.81 -1.28
C ASP A 461 -3.21 -7.17 0.10
N MET A 462 -3.56 -6.16 0.91
CA MET A 462 -4.15 -6.35 2.24
C MET A 462 -5.67 -6.19 2.23
N VAL A 463 -6.35 -6.96 3.09
CA VAL A 463 -7.74 -6.69 3.45
C VAL A 463 -7.74 -5.55 4.47
N VAL A 464 -8.04 -4.33 4.01
CA VAL A 464 -8.06 -3.14 4.87
C VAL A 464 -9.30 -3.18 5.75
N CYS A 465 -9.14 -2.92 7.04
CA CYS A 465 -10.22 -2.85 8.00
C CYS A 465 -10.25 -1.47 8.67
N ARG A 466 -11.40 -0.82 8.64
CA ARG A 466 -11.68 0.42 9.38
C ARG A 466 -12.84 0.15 10.33
N GLN A 467 -12.73 0.59 11.57
CA GLN A 467 -13.83 0.56 12.53
C GLN A 467 -14.12 1.96 13.05
N GLU A 468 -15.39 2.37 13.00
CA GLU A 468 -15.83 3.68 13.46
C GLU A 468 -17.21 3.58 14.12
N LYS A 469 -17.50 4.47 15.07
CA LYS A 469 -18.81 4.50 15.75
C LYS A 469 -19.82 5.31 14.95
N GLY A 470 -20.98 4.72 14.70
CA GLY A 470 -22.14 5.43 14.18
C GLY A 470 -22.75 6.41 15.21
N ASP A 471 -23.71 7.21 14.77
CA ASP A 471 -24.39 8.23 15.60
C ASP A 471 -25.12 7.61 16.81
N ALA A 472 -25.55 6.35 16.70
CA ALA A 472 -26.18 5.59 17.78
C ALA A 472 -25.18 4.87 18.70
N GLY A 473 -23.87 5.02 18.45
CA GLY A 473 -22.78 4.37 19.19
C GLY A 473 -22.47 2.93 18.79
N ASN A 474 -23.17 2.37 17.79
CA ASN A 474 -22.86 1.06 17.21
C ASN A 474 -21.51 1.10 16.50
N LEU A 475 -20.75 0.01 16.59
CA LEU A 475 -19.51 -0.16 15.85
C LEU A 475 -19.81 -0.57 14.41
N VAL A 476 -19.37 0.22 13.45
CA VAL A 476 -19.42 -0.10 12.01
C VAL A 476 -18.03 -0.54 11.58
N THR A 477 -17.93 -1.73 11.01
CA THR A 477 -16.70 -2.26 10.43
C THR A 477 -16.78 -2.18 8.92
N ALA A 478 -15.83 -1.51 8.29
CA ALA A 478 -15.68 -1.45 6.85
C ALA A 478 -14.47 -2.28 6.40
N LEU A 479 -14.64 -3.06 5.32
CA LEU A 479 -13.59 -3.89 4.72
C LEU A 479 -13.40 -3.55 3.24
N LEU A 480 -12.14 -3.35 2.83
CA LEU A 480 -11.74 -3.27 1.42
C LEU A 480 -11.04 -4.56 1.02
N ILE A 481 -11.54 -5.21 -0.03
CA ILE A 481 -11.02 -6.48 -0.55
C ILE A 481 -10.90 -6.33 -2.07
N ASP A 482 -9.69 -6.05 -2.54
CA ASP A 482 -9.41 -5.86 -3.97
C ASP A 482 -8.04 -6.47 -4.35
N PRO A 483 -8.01 -7.73 -4.80
CA PRO A 483 -6.80 -8.43 -5.23
C PRO A 483 -6.33 -8.05 -6.64
N GLN A 484 -6.95 -7.11 -7.36
CA GLN A 484 -6.72 -6.90 -8.79
C GLN A 484 -5.23 -6.75 -9.13
N SER A 485 -4.52 -5.90 -8.36
CA SER A 485 -3.07 -5.71 -8.53
C SER A 485 -2.26 -6.95 -8.17
N THR A 486 -2.68 -7.69 -7.14
CA THR A 486 -2.05 -8.95 -6.75
C THR A 486 -2.17 -9.98 -7.86
N ASP A 487 -3.35 -10.15 -8.45
CA ASP A 487 -3.56 -11.08 -9.56
C ASP A 487 -2.78 -10.66 -10.81
N ALA A 488 -2.66 -9.35 -11.08
CA ALA A 488 -1.84 -8.85 -12.17
C ALA A 488 -0.35 -9.20 -11.99
N VAL A 489 0.21 -8.91 -10.81
CA VAL A 489 1.64 -9.10 -10.51
C VAL A 489 2.00 -10.56 -10.29
N ARG A 490 1.12 -11.33 -9.65
CA ARG A 490 1.37 -12.74 -9.25
C ARG A 490 0.74 -13.77 -10.20
N LYS A 491 0.26 -13.33 -11.36
CA LYS A 491 -0.21 -14.18 -12.46
C LYS A 491 -1.47 -15.00 -12.12
N GLY A 492 -2.48 -14.33 -11.59
CA GLY A 492 -3.76 -14.90 -11.22
C GLY A 492 -3.62 -15.91 -10.09
N VAL A 493 -3.56 -15.41 -8.85
CA VAL A 493 -3.51 -16.20 -7.62
C VAL A 493 -4.91 -16.53 -7.09
N CYS A 494 -5.98 -15.93 -7.62
CA CYS A 494 -7.36 -16.30 -7.34
C CYS A 494 -7.69 -16.23 -5.84
N LEU A 495 -7.62 -15.01 -5.28
CA LEU A 495 -7.83 -14.77 -3.86
C LEU A 495 -9.31 -14.71 -3.50
N ILE A 496 -9.68 -15.38 -2.41
CA ILE A 496 -11.02 -15.42 -1.83
C ILE A 496 -10.90 -14.97 -0.38
N CYS A 497 -11.67 -13.96 0.01
CA CYS A 497 -11.76 -13.57 1.41
C CYS A 497 -12.93 -14.29 2.07
N PHE A 498 -12.65 -15.23 2.96
CA PHE A 498 -13.68 -15.79 3.84
C PHE A 498 -13.79 -14.94 5.10
N LEU A 499 -14.97 -14.39 5.33
CA LEU A 499 -15.31 -13.72 6.59
C LEU A 499 -16.10 -14.71 7.45
N GLY A 500 -15.40 -15.38 8.36
CA GLY A 500 -16.01 -16.31 9.32
C GLY A 500 -16.61 -15.57 10.49
N PHE A 501 -17.68 -16.08 11.08
CA PHE A 501 -18.36 -15.48 12.23
C PHE A 501 -18.39 -16.45 13.41
N SER A 502 -18.32 -15.91 14.62
CA SER A 502 -18.63 -16.66 15.85
C SER A 502 -20.12 -17.02 15.91
N GLU A 503 -20.47 -18.01 16.74
CA GLU A 503 -21.86 -18.47 16.88
C GLU A 503 -22.82 -17.36 17.34
N ASP A 504 -22.35 -16.47 18.22
CA ASP A 504 -23.09 -15.28 18.69
C ASP A 504 -23.07 -14.10 17.70
N GLY A 505 -22.29 -14.21 16.61
CA GLY A 505 -22.14 -13.18 15.59
C GLY A 505 -21.54 -11.87 16.11
N LYS A 506 -20.78 -11.91 17.21
CA LYS A 506 -20.09 -10.76 17.80
C LYS A 506 -18.65 -10.60 17.31
N LYS A 507 -18.06 -11.67 16.78
CA LYS A 507 -16.72 -11.65 16.19
C LYS A 507 -16.78 -12.08 14.73
N ALA A 508 -15.89 -11.48 13.94
CA ALA A 508 -15.57 -11.94 12.60
C ALA A 508 -14.09 -12.34 12.49
N TYR A 509 -13.80 -13.20 11.53
CA TYR A 509 -12.47 -13.73 11.27
C TYR A 509 -12.18 -13.58 9.78
N VAL A 510 -11.23 -12.73 9.44
CA VAL A 510 -10.77 -12.56 8.07
C VAL A 510 -9.82 -13.71 7.76
N ARG A 511 -10.09 -14.39 6.64
CA ARG A 511 -9.26 -15.46 6.09
C ARG A 511 -9.09 -15.26 4.61
N TYR A 512 -7.94 -14.72 4.20
CA TYR A 512 -7.67 -14.44 2.80
C TYR A 512 -6.87 -15.58 2.17
N TRP A 513 -7.48 -16.32 1.26
CA TRP A 513 -6.98 -17.61 0.78
C TRP A 513 -6.91 -17.65 -0.74
N SER A 514 -5.79 -18.16 -1.27
CA SER A 514 -5.58 -18.33 -2.71
C SER A 514 -6.02 -19.72 -3.16
N ALA A 515 -6.93 -19.77 -4.13
CA ALA A 515 -7.36 -21.02 -4.73
C ALA A 515 -6.28 -21.67 -5.61
N ASP A 516 -5.47 -20.85 -6.29
CA ASP A 516 -4.36 -21.30 -7.15
C ASP A 516 -3.21 -21.90 -6.32
N GLN A 517 -2.81 -21.22 -5.24
CA GLN A 517 -1.71 -21.66 -4.38
C GLN A 517 -2.13 -22.64 -3.29
N ARG A 518 -3.44 -22.69 -2.99
CA ARG A 518 -4.04 -23.45 -1.89
C ARG A 518 -3.47 -23.09 -0.51
N LYS A 519 -3.13 -21.81 -0.34
CA LYS A 519 -2.53 -21.26 0.89
C LYS A 519 -3.21 -19.95 1.26
N TYR A 520 -3.10 -19.57 2.53
CA TYR A 520 -3.53 -18.26 2.99
C TYR A 520 -2.51 -17.22 2.54
N PHE A 521 -3.01 -16.07 2.09
CA PHE A 521 -2.22 -15.02 1.50
C PHE A 521 -2.02 -13.92 2.54
N ILE A 522 -0.76 -13.71 2.89
CA ILE A 522 -0.26 -12.76 3.88
C ILE A 522 -0.78 -13.07 5.30
N LYS A 523 0.13 -13.34 6.22
CA LYS A 523 -0.20 -13.64 7.62
C LYS A 523 -1.02 -12.53 8.28
N ALA A 524 -0.72 -11.28 7.98
CA ALA A 524 -1.44 -10.13 8.50
C ALA A 524 -2.88 -9.98 7.97
N ASN A 525 -3.27 -10.73 6.92
CA ASN A 525 -4.67 -10.83 6.46
C ASN A 525 -5.46 -11.94 7.18
N GLN A 526 -4.89 -12.55 8.22
CA GLN A 526 -5.53 -13.62 8.99
C GLN A 526 -5.79 -13.14 10.41
N TYR A 527 -6.84 -12.35 10.60
CA TYR A 527 -7.09 -11.66 11.87
C TYR A 527 -8.54 -11.78 12.35
N GLU A 528 -8.74 -11.48 13.63
CA GLU A 528 -10.05 -11.38 14.29
C GLU A 528 -10.49 -9.92 14.30
N ILE A 529 -11.80 -9.70 14.17
CA ILE A 529 -12.47 -8.40 14.27
C ILE A 529 -13.53 -8.53 15.37
N ASP A 530 -13.54 -7.58 16.30
CA ASP A 530 -14.64 -7.40 17.24
C ASP A 530 -15.75 -6.58 16.59
N LEU A 531 -17.00 -7.04 16.64
CA LEU A 531 -18.13 -6.39 15.98
C LEU A 531 -19.10 -5.69 16.95
N GLU A 532 -18.77 -5.63 18.26
CA GLU A 532 -19.60 -4.99 19.29
C GLU A 532 -18.84 -4.08 20.26
#